data_AF-A0A0K2GHL5-F1
#
_entry.id   AF-A0A0K2GHL5-F1
#
_cell.length_a   1.000
_cell.length_b   1.000
_cell.length_c   1.000
_cell.angle_alpha   90.00
_cell.angle_beta   90.00
_cell.angle_gamma   90.00
#
_symmetry.space_group_name_H-M   'P 1'
#
loop_
_entity.id
_entity.type
_entity.pdbx_description
1 polymer ?
#
loop_
_entity_poly.entity_id
_entity_poly.type
_entity_poly.pdbx_seq_one_letter_code
_entity_poly.pdbx_strand_id
1 'polypeptide(L)'
;MSRVFVDGLPATVRPQDLVALLAPFGAVERVDLRDNATAVRYAFVDMTPDRAAGEAERTLNRSRFQGRTISVLKVEGGSAGGSEPVGGPPDGDGTRRTTGSSCLPF
;
A
#
# COMPACT_ATOMS: atom_id res chain seq x y z
N MET A 1 -6.52 3.17 10.30
CA MET A 1 -7.73 3.14 9.43
C MET A 1 -7.25 3.50 8.05
N SER A 2 -7.43 2.62 7.08
CA SER A 2 -6.93 2.82 5.71
C SER A 2 -8.08 2.81 4.74
N ARG A 3 -8.02 3.66 3.72
CA ARG A 3 -9.02 3.69 2.65
C ARG A 3 -8.46 3.00 1.41
N VAL A 4 -9.30 2.29 0.67
CA VAL A 4 -8.97 1.67 -0.60
C VAL A 4 -9.86 2.27 -1.67
N PHE A 5 -9.25 2.60 -2.80
CA PHE A 5 -9.91 3.07 -4.00
C PHE A 5 -9.90 1.95 -5.03
N VAL A 6 -11.05 1.72 -5.65
CA VAL A 6 -11.21 0.74 -6.72
C VAL A 6 -11.77 1.44 -7.95
N ASP A 7 -11.05 1.42 -9.06
CA ASP A 7 -11.49 1.92 -10.36
C ASP A 7 -11.65 0.81 -11.40
N GLY A 8 -12.23 1.16 -12.55
CA GLY A 8 -12.44 0.23 -13.66
C GLY A 8 -13.63 -0.72 -13.45
N LEU A 9 -14.49 -0.45 -12.48
CA LEU A 9 -15.60 -1.33 -12.12
C LEU A 9 -16.73 -1.25 -13.16
N PRO A 10 -17.31 -2.40 -13.56
CA PRO A 10 -18.50 -2.44 -14.40
C PRO A 10 -19.76 -2.03 -13.63
N ALA A 11 -20.81 -1.67 -14.36
CA ALA A 11 -22.11 -1.29 -13.79
C ALA A 11 -22.85 -2.43 -13.05
N THR A 12 -22.31 -3.64 -13.07
CA THR A 12 -22.83 -4.82 -12.38
C THR A 12 -22.25 -4.98 -10.98
N VAL A 13 -21.13 -4.31 -10.66
CA VAL A 13 -20.51 -4.44 -9.34
C VAL A 13 -21.35 -3.73 -8.27
N ARG A 14 -21.37 -4.33 -7.08
CA ARG A 14 -22.10 -3.84 -5.90
C ARG A 14 -21.15 -3.57 -4.75
N PRO A 15 -21.54 -2.70 -3.80
CA PRO A 15 -20.75 -2.48 -2.59
C PRO A 15 -20.52 -3.79 -1.81
N GLN A 16 -21.50 -4.69 -1.79
CA GLN A 16 -21.41 -6.01 -1.16
C GLN A 16 -20.29 -6.90 -1.74
N ASP A 17 -20.02 -6.76 -3.03
CA ASP A 17 -18.99 -7.54 -3.73
C ASP A 17 -17.59 -7.10 -3.28
N LEU A 18 -17.40 -5.78 -3.15
CA LEU A 18 -16.19 -5.20 -2.57
C LEU A 18 -16.02 -5.65 -1.11
N VAL A 19 -17.08 -5.61 -0.31
CA VAL A 19 -17.02 -6.11 1.07
C VAL A 19 -16.63 -7.58 1.09
N ALA A 20 -17.21 -8.44 0.25
CA ALA A 20 -16.89 -9.87 0.22
C ALA A 20 -15.45 -10.13 -0.23
N LEU A 21 -14.95 -9.37 -1.21
CA LEU A 21 -13.55 -9.43 -1.67
C LEU A 21 -12.56 -9.02 -0.58
N LEU A 22 -12.95 -8.06 0.25
CA LEU A 22 -12.07 -7.43 1.23
C LEU A 22 -12.23 -8.03 2.65
N ALA A 23 -13.35 -8.68 2.92
CA ALA A 23 -13.66 -9.39 4.16
C ALA A 23 -12.58 -10.41 4.61
N PRO A 24 -11.96 -11.21 3.73
CA PRO A 24 -10.87 -12.09 4.16
C PRO A 24 -9.58 -11.34 4.52
N PHE A 25 -9.41 -10.11 4.06
CA PHE A 25 -8.22 -9.30 4.32
C PHE A 25 -8.39 -8.37 5.53
N GLY A 26 -9.58 -7.79 5.73
CA GLY A 26 -9.87 -6.87 6.82
C GLY A 26 -11.34 -6.49 7.00
N ALA A 27 -11.64 -5.78 8.09
CA ALA A 27 -12.99 -5.33 8.40
C ALA A 27 -13.31 -4.04 7.65
N VAL A 28 -14.42 -4.06 6.89
CA VAL A 28 -14.92 -2.90 6.15
C VAL A 28 -15.86 -2.09 7.04
N GLU A 29 -15.51 -0.84 7.29
CA GLU A 29 -16.34 0.11 8.04
C GLU A 29 -17.32 0.84 7.14
N ARG A 30 -16.89 1.20 5.93
CA ARG A 30 -17.68 2.05 5.03
C ARG A 30 -17.37 1.76 3.57
N VAL A 31 -18.41 1.83 2.73
CA VAL A 31 -18.29 1.69 1.27
C VAL A 31 -19.06 2.82 0.59
N ASP A 32 -18.36 3.61 -0.22
CA ASP A 32 -18.90 4.67 -1.06
C ASP A 32 -18.69 4.30 -2.52
N LEU A 33 -19.73 3.76 -3.15
CA LEU A 33 -19.73 3.48 -4.59
C LEU A 33 -20.16 4.73 -5.36
N ARG A 34 -19.40 5.08 -6.39
CA ARG A 34 -19.66 6.23 -7.26
C ARG A 34 -19.66 5.80 -8.72
N ASP A 35 -20.68 6.22 -9.43
CA ASP A 35 -20.74 6.08 -10.88
C ASP A 35 -20.12 7.32 -11.55
N ASN A 36 -19.47 7.08 -12.69
CA ASN A 36 -19.05 8.13 -13.59
C ASN A 36 -19.93 8.10 -14.85
N ALA A 37 -20.17 9.27 -15.43
CA ALA A 37 -21.08 9.46 -16.56
C ALA A 37 -20.71 8.59 -17.79
N THR A 38 -19.45 8.16 -17.91
CA THR A 38 -18.91 7.40 -19.05
C THR A 38 -18.92 5.88 -18.84
N ALA A 39 -19.89 5.35 -18.10
CA ALA A 39 -20.07 3.89 -17.88
C ALA A 39 -18.90 3.19 -17.15
N VAL A 40 -18.07 3.95 -16.44
CA VAL A 40 -17.02 3.45 -15.56
C VAL A 40 -17.43 3.79 -14.14
N ARG A 41 -17.41 2.83 -13.23
CA ARG A 41 -17.70 3.05 -11.81
C ARG A 41 -16.41 2.97 -11.01
N TYR A 42 -16.38 3.71 -9.91
CA TYR A 42 -15.32 3.65 -8.91
C TYR A 42 -15.92 3.55 -7.52
N ALA A 43 -15.17 3.02 -6.56
CA ALA A 43 -15.62 2.89 -5.19
C ALA A 43 -14.51 3.22 -4.21
N PHE A 44 -14.88 3.83 -3.09
CA PHE A 44 -14.01 4.03 -1.95
C PHE A 44 -14.48 3.13 -0.82
N VAL A 45 -13.56 2.43 -0.19
CA VAL A 45 -13.84 1.51 0.90
C VAL A 45 -12.93 1.82 2.07
N ASP A 46 -13.48 2.16 3.22
CA ASP A 46 -12.72 2.34 4.46
C ASP A 46 -12.60 1.00 5.19
N MET A 47 -11.35 0.62 5.48
CA MET A 47 -11.00 -0.67 6.09
C MET A 47 -10.04 -0.54 7.26
N THR A 48 -10.15 -1.48 8.19
CA THR A 48 -9.26 -1.65 9.34
C THR A 48 -8.92 -3.12 9.51
N PRO A 49 -7.64 -3.51 9.76
CA PRO A 49 -6.44 -2.68 9.94
C PRO A 49 -5.70 -2.34 8.62
N ASP A 50 -4.70 -1.45 8.70
CA ASP A 50 -3.99 -0.88 7.54
C ASP A 50 -3.24 -1.92 6.69
N ARG A 51 -2.82 -3.03 7.31
CA ARG A 51 -2.23 -4.19 6.61
C ARG A 51 -3.18 -4.78 5.56
N ALA A 52 -4.47 -4.85 5.87
CA ALA A 52 -5.48 -5.42 4.99
C ALA A 52 -5.54 -4.68 3.65
N ALA A 53 -5.48 -3.34 3.71
CA ALA A 53 -5.56 -2.49 2.53
C ALA A 53 -4.34 -2.66 1.60
N GLY A 54 -3.15 -2.90 2.17
CA GLY A 54 -1.94 -3.17 1.41
C GLY A 54 -1.96 -4.54 0.70
N GLU A 55 -2.44 -5.59 1.38
CA GLU A 55 -2.55 -6.93 0.76
C GLU A 55 -3.65 -6.99 -0.30
N ALA A 56 -4.77 -6.31 -0.05
CA ALA A 56 -5.85 -6.18 -1.02
C ALA A 56 -5.40 -5.43 -2.28
N GLU A 57 -4.69 -4.30 -2.14
CA GLU A 57 -4.09 -3.59 -3.27
C GLU A 57 -3.17 -4.54 -4.06
N ARG A 58 -2.20 -5.15 -3.41
CA ARG A 58 -1.19 -5.96 -4.09
C ARG A 58 -1.75 -7.19 -4.83
N THR A 59 -2.86 -7.74 -4.34
CA THR A 59 -3.49 -8.94 -4.89
C THR A 59 -4.54 -8.61 -5.96
N LEU A 60 -5.31 -7.54 -5.77
CA LEU A 60 -6.45 -7.18 -6.62
C LEU A 60 -6.14 -6.05 -7.62
N ASN A 61 -5.01 -5.36 -7.47
CA ASN A 61 -4.58 -4.32 -8.40
C ASN A 61 -4.32 -4.91 -9.80
N ARG A 62 -4.95 -4.29 -10.81
CA ARG A 62 -4.90 -4.68 -12.22
C ARG A 62 -5.49 -6.06 -12.52
N SER A 63 -6.44 -6.52 -11.71
CA SER A 63 -7.22 -7.72 -12.04
C SER A 63 -8.16 -7.48 -13.23
N ARG A 64 -8.41 -8.53 -14.01
CA ARG A 64 -9.33 -8.48 -15.16
C ARG A 64 -10.71 -8.91 -14.72
N PHE A 65 -11.66 -7.98 -14.68
CA PHE A 65 -13.05 -8.21 -14.28
C PHE A 65 -14.02 -7.90 -15.42
N GLN A 66 -14.81 -8.89 -15.84
CA GLN A 66 -15.80 -8.77 -16.94
C GLN A 66 -15.22 -8.16 -18.24
N GLY A 67 -13.97 -8.50 -18.57
CA GLY A 67 -13.28 -8.01 -19.77
C GLY A 67 -12.67 -6.61 -19.66
N ARG A 68 -12.84 -5.93 -18.51
CA ARG A 68 -12.18 -4.66 -18.18
C ARG A 68 -11.11 -4.88 -17.11
N THR A 69 -10.12 -4.01 -17.05
CA THR A 69 -9.11 -4.02 -16.00
C THR A 69 -9.61 -3.17 -14.86
N ILE A 70 -9.70 -3.75 -13.65
CA ILE A 70 -9.94 -3.01 -12.42
C ILE A 70 -8.60 -2.61 -11.82
N SER A 71 -8.50 -1.42 -11.25
CA SER A 71 -7.33 -1.03 -10.46
C SER A 71 -7.75 -0.81 -9.02
N VAL A 72 -6.94 -1.34 -8.11
CA VAL A 72 -7.14 -1.21 -6.66
C VAL A 72 -5.95 -0.43 -6.17
N LEU A 73 -6.18 0.61 -5.39
CA LEU A 73 -5.16 1.51 -4.87
C LEU A 73 -5.44 1.76 -3.40
N LYS A 74 -4.43 1.57 -2.54
CA LYS A 74 -4.51 2.00 -1.15
C LYS A 74 -4.44 3.54 -1.11
N VAL A 75 -5.46 4.17 -0.55
CA VAL A 75 -5.52 5.61 -0.27
C VAL A 75 -4.97 5.85 1.13
N GLU A 76 -3.82 6.51 1.20
CA GLU A 76 -3.21 6.87 2.48
C GLU A 76 -3.92 8.06 3.10
N GLY A 77 -4.94 7.78 3.91
CA GLY A 77 -5.56 8.73 4.82
C GLY A 77 -4.85 8.70 6.18
N GLY A 78 -3.69 9.34 6.29
CA GLY A 78 -3.07 9.66 7.58
C GLY A 78 -2.67 8.46 8.45
N SER A 79 -1.74 7.62 7.99
CA SER A 79 -0.79 6.94 8.88
C SER A 79 0.37 6.39 8.06
N ALA A 80 1.57 6.77 8.50
CA ALA A 80 2.86 6.28 8.05
C ALA A 80 2.84 4.78 7.73
N GLY A 81 3.25 4.43 6.50
CA GLY A 81 3.20 3.08 5.97
C GLY A 81 4.41 2.71 5.12
N GLY A 82 5.61 3.02 5.61
CA GLY A 82 6.81 2.17 5.50
C GLY A 82 7.20 1.66 4.11
N SER A 83 7.89 2.50 3.34
CA SER A 83 9.03 2.05 2.55
C SER A 83 10.32 2.58 3.18
N GLU A 84 10.60 2.13 4.40
CA GLU A 84 11.97 2.21 4.93
C GLU A 84 12.76 1.01 4.39
N PRO A 85 13.96 1.24 3.82
CA PRO A 85 14.74 0.20 3.16
C PRO A 85 15.19 -0.87 4.15
N VAL A 86 14.91 -2.13 3.81
CA VAL A 86 15.37 -3.29 4.58
C VAL A 86 16.81 -3.64 4.21
N GLY A 87 17.72 -3.49 5.19
CA GLY A 87 19.07 -4.09 5.29
C GLY A 87 20.24 -3.17 4.90
N GLY A 88 21.26 -2.88 5.71
CA GLY A 88 21.77 -3.41 6.98
C GLY A 88 22.86 -2.46 7.56
N PRO A 89 23.66 -2.85 8.56
CA PRO A 89 24.22 -1.98 9.60
C PRO A 89 25.33 -1.00 9.13
N PRO A 90 25.57 0.10 9.86
CA PRO A 90 26.86 0.76 9.84
C PRO A 90 27.84 -0.11 10.63
N ASP A 91 28.62 -0.94 9.94
CA ASP A 91 29.80 -1.58 10.53
C ASP A 91 30.77 -0.47 10.94
N GLY A 92 30.73 -0.14 12.22
CA GLY A 92 31.75 0.68 12.84
C GLY A 92 33.07 -0.07 12.84
N ASP A 93 34.08 0.50 12.20
CA ASP A 93 35.45 0.35 12.68
C ASP A 93 35.97 1.71 13.11
N GLY A 94 36.01 1.88 14.44
CA GLY A 94 36.68 2.98 15.08
C GLY A 94 38.19 2.76 15.06
N THR A 95 38.87 3.33 14.06
CA THR A 95 40.32 3.56 14.16
C THR A 95 40.61 5.06 14.30
N ARG A 96 40.12 5.64 15.40
CA ARG A 96 40.80 6.80 16.01
C ARG A 96 41.85 6.28 16.98
N ARG A 97 43.07 6.06 16.47
CA ARG A 97 44.27 6.23 17.29
C ARG A 97 45.13 7.32 16.68
N THR A 98 44.84 8.53 17.16
CA THR A 98 45.82 9.61 17.22
C THR A 98 46.88 9.23 18.26
N THR A 99 48.00 9.96 18.23
CA THR A 99 49.28 9.71 18.93
C THR A 99 50.14 8.69 18.18
N GLY A 100 51.21 9.07 17.46
CA GLY A 100 52.20 10.08 17.78
C GLY A 100 53.49 9.34 18.10
N SER A 101 54.30 9.01 17.09
CA SER A 101 55.67 8.59 17.31
C SER A 101 56.54 8.96 16.11
N SER A 102 57.27 10.05 16.34
CA SER A 102 58.48 10.49 15.64
C SER A 102 59.45 9.34 15.33
N CYS A 103 59.98 9.27 14.10
CA CYS A 103 61.42 9.09 13.85
C CYS A 103 61.77 9.28 12.35
N LEU A 104 62.92 9.91 12.13
CA LEU A 104 63.42 10.60 10.92
C LEU A 104 63.92 9.70 9.77
N PRO A 105 64.07 10.23 8.54
CA PRO A 105 64.80 9.57 7.45
C PRO A 105 66.34 9.69 7.63
N PHE A 106 67.06 8.71 7.06
CA PHE A 106 68.52 8.69 6.88
C PHE A 106 68.99 9.71 5.85
#